data_AF-A0A0D2HLY9-F1
#
_entry.id   AF-A0A0D2HLY9-F1
#
_cell.length_a   1.000
_cell.length_b   1.000
_cell.length_c   1.000
_cell.angle_alpha   90.00
_cell.angle_beta   90.00
_cell.angle_gamma   90.00
#
_symmetry.space_group_name_H-M   'P 1'
#
loop_
_entity.id
_entity.type
_entity.pdbx_description
1 polymer ?
#
loop_
_entity_poly.entity_id
_entity_poly.type
_entity_poly.pdbx_seq_one_letter_code
_entity_poly.pdbx_strand_id
1 'polypeptide(L)'
;MNQYELEPDMSMRVDSCQRVIHDVSERLSLEEVNPRIKYQLKRLDELLSLIDHQAVREQDILRIERSTNLLMKELRLVFTHQKIGALYEESIQ
;
A
#
# COMPACT_ATOMS: atom_id res chain seq x y z
N MET A 1 -28.15 -9.96 -18.55
CA MET A 1 -27.27 -9.75 -17.38
C MET A 1 -25.85 -9.85 -17.87
N ASN A 2 -25.09 -8.74 -17.87
CA ASN A 2 -23.63 -8.75 -17.86
C ASN A 2 -23.25 -7.90 -16.63
N GLN A 3 -22.74 -8.53 -15.57
CA GLN A 3 -22.55 -7.93 -14.24
C GLN A 3 -21.07 -7.86 -13.82
N TYR A 4 -20.12 -7.95 -14.75
CA TYR A 4 -18.70 -8.16 -14.43
C TYR A 4 -17.71 -7.24 -15.16
N GLU A 5 -18.16 -6.10 -15.67
CA GLU A 5 -17.22 -5.02 -16.03
C GLU A 5 -17.10 -4.12 -14.80
N LEU A 6 -16.03 -4.32 -14.03
CA LEU A 6 -15.65 -3.36 -13.01
C LEU A 6 -15.34 -2.03 -13.67
N GLU A 7 -15.86 -0.96 -13.08
CA GLU A 7 -15.46 0.38 -13.45
C GLU A 7 -13.92 0.47 -13.36
N PRO A 8 -13.22 0.89 -14.43
CA PRO A 8 -11.75 0.93 -14.48
C PRO A 8 -11.11 1.64 -13.27
N ASP A 9 -11.84 2.58 -12.66
CA ASP A 9 -11.46 3.33 -11.47
C ASP A 9 -11.24 2.42 -10.22
N MET A 10 -12.03 1.36 -10.06
CA MET A 10 -11.96 0.49 -8.88
C MET A 10 -10.68 -0.34 -8.85
N SER A 11 -10.26 -0.90 -9.98
CA SER A 11 -9.00 -1.67 -10.06
C SER A 11 -7.81 -0.78 -9.76
N MET A 12 -7.76 0.41 -10.38
CA MET A 12 -6.65 1.35 -10.20
C MET A 12 -6.46 1.78 -8.75
N ARG A 13 -7.55 1.90 -7.98
CA ARG A 13 -7.50 2.26 -6.56
C ARG A 13 -6.86 1.16 -5.70
N VAL A 14 -7.22 -0.10 -5.97
CA VAL A 14 -6.59 -1.25 -5.29
C VAL A 14 -5.11 -1.36 -5.69
N ASP A 15 -4.81 -1.23 -6.99
CA ASP A 15 -3.44 -1.26 -7.51
C ASP A 15 -2.57 -0.16 -6.90
N SER A 16 -3.13 1.05 -6.73
CA SER A 16 -2.46 2.18 -6.09
C SER A 16 -2.12 1.87 -4.64
N CYS A 17 -3.07 1.30 -3.88
CA CYS A 17 -2.82 0.89 -2.50
C CYS A 17 -1.74 -0.18 -2.40
N GLN A 18 -1.78 -1.20 -3.26
CA GLN A 18 -0.77 -2.26 -3.29
C GLN A 18 0.61 -1.67 -3.62
N ARG A 19 0.70 -0.80 -4.63
CA ARG A 19 1.97 -0.16 -5.03
C ARG A 19 2.59 0.63 -3.89
N VAL A 20 1.81 1.40 -3.14
CA VAL A 20 2.31 2.13 -1.97
C VAL A 20 2.89 1.18 -0.93
N ILE A 21 2.20 0.08 -0.61
CA ILE A 21 2.70 -0.91 0.36
C ILE A 21 3.97 -1.60 -0.15
N HIS A 22 4.02 -1.95 -1.43
CA HIS A 22 5.19 -2.52 -2.08
C HIS A 22 6.40 -1.59 -1.97
N ASP A 23 6.24 -0.33 -2.39
CA ASP A 23 7.31 0.66 -2.40
C ASP A 23 7.86 0.91 -0.98
N VAL A 24 6.96 0.98 0.02
CA VAL A 24 7.33 1.12 1.43
C VAL A 24 8.08 -0.11 1.95
N SER A 25 7.61 -1.31 1.60
CA SER A 25 8.23 -2.57 1.98
C SER A 25 9.66 -2.64 1.44
N GLU A 26 9.84 -2.35 0.15
CA GLU A 26 11.14 -2.31 -0.50
C GLU A 26 12.04 -1.23 0.13
N ARG A 27 11.52 -0.02 0.34
CA ARG A 27 12.29 1.08 0.94
C ARG A 27 12.78 0.74 2.34
N LEU A 28 11.93 0.18 3.19
CA LEU A 28 12.28 -0.21 4.55
C LEU A 28 13.12 -1.48 4.61
N SER A 29 13.11 -2.31 3.56
CA SER A 29 13.98 -3.49 3.47
C SER A 29 15.47 -3.10 3.52
N LEU A 30 15.81 -1.93 2.96
CA LEU A 30 17.17 -1.38 2.85
C LEU A 30 17.66 -0.69 4.14
N GLU A 31 16.77 -0.43 5.10
CA GLU A 31 17.06 0.40 6.28
C GLU A 31 17.28 -0.46 7.54
N GLU A 32 17.96 0.07 8.58
CA GLU A 32 18.10 -0.60 9.88
C GLU A 32 16.82 -0.48 10.73
N VAL A 33 15.71 -1.00 10.20
CA VAL A 33 14.39 -1.06 10.84
C VAL A 33 14.20 -2.43 11.49
N ASN A 34 13.39 -2.49 12.55
CA ASN A 34 13.02 -3.73 13.23
C ASN A 34 12.62 -4.83 12.22
N PRO A 35 13.28 -6.00 12.21
CA PRO A 35 13.01 -7.07 11.26
C PRO A 35 11.54 -7.54 11.24
N ARG A 36 10.83 -7.44 12.37
CA ARG A 36 9.41 -7.76 12.45
C ARG A 36 8.56 -6.83 11.59
N ILE A 37 8.88 -5.55 11.53
CA ILE A 37 8.17 -4.56 10.68
C ILE A 37 8.37 -4.91 9.22
N LYS A 38 9.62 -5.19 8.80
CA LYS A 38 9.94 -5.62 7.43
C LYS A 38 9.16 -6.87 7.03
N TYR A 39 9.14 -7.88 7.90
CA TYR A 39 8.39 -9.11 7.66
C TYR A 39 6.88 -8.85 7.53
N GLN A 40 6.31 -8.02 8.40
CA GLN A 40 4.88 -7.71 8.36
C GLN A 40 4.49 -6.94 7.09
N LEU A 41 5.33 -6.00 6.64
CA LEU A 41 5.08 -5.25 5.40
C LEU A 41 5.19 -6.14 4.16
N LYS A 42 6.23 -6.98 4.09
CA LYS A 42 6.35 -7.95 2.99
C LYS A 42 5.16 -8.89 2.92
N ARG A 43 4.72 -9.41 4.08
CA ARG A 43 3.54 -10.28 4.14
C ARG A 43 2.27 -9.54 3.73
N LEU A 44 2.14 -8.26 4.06
CA LEU A 44 1.00 -7.44 3.65
C LEU A 44 1.01 -7.22 2.13
N ASP A 45 2.16 -6.91 1.54
CA ASP A 45 2.33 -6.77 0.09
C ASP A 45 1.91 -8.06 -0.66
N GLU A 46 2.40 -9.21 -0.19
CA GLU A 46 2.02 -10.53 -0.71
C GLU A 46 0.50 -10.75 -0.60
N LEU A 47 -0.13 -10.43 0.54
CA LEU A 47 -1.58 -10.57 0.70
C LEU A 47 -2.39 -9.65 -0.21
N LEU A 48 -1.94 -8.41 -0.43
CA LEU A 48 -2.60 -7.47 -1.33
C LEU A 48 -2.50 -7.94 -2.80
N SER A 49 -1.38 -8.56 -3.19
CA SER A 49 -1.20 -9.11 -4.53
C SER A 49 -2.15 -10.26 -4.88
N LEU A 50 -2.78 -10.87 -3.87
CA LEU A 50 -3.74 -11.97 -4.03
C LEU A 50 -5.19 -11.48 -4.14
N ILE A 51 -5.43 -10.18 -4.08
CA ILE A 51 -6.77 -9.62 -4.20
C ILE A 51 -7.26 -9.83 -5.63
N ASP A 52 -8.33 -10.60 -5.77
CA ASP A 52 -9.06 -10.69 -7.03
C ASP A 52 -9.90 -9.42 -7.22
N HIS A 53 -9.41 -8.51 -8.06
CA HIS A 53 -10.08 -7.25 -8.36
C HIS A 53 -11.54 -7.47 -8.78
N GLN A 54 -11.86 -8.57 -9.48
CA GLN A 54 -13.21 -8.93 -9.94
C GLN A 54 -14.20 -9.23 -8.81
N ALA A 55 -13.70 -9.59 -7.63
CA ALA A 55 -14.49 -9.92 -6.45
C ALA A 55 -14.61 -8.77 -5.44
N VAL A 56 -13.82 -7.70 -5.61
CA VAL A 56 -13.80 -6.56 -4.68
C VAL A 56 -14.98 -5.63 -4.93
N ARG A 57 -15.64 -5.21 -3.85
CA ARG A 57 -16.70 -4.20 -3.89
C ARG A 57 -16.17 -2.85 -3.41
N GLU A 58 -16.86 -1.77 -3.78
CA GLU A 58 -16.50 -0.41 -3.36
C GLU A 58 -16.25 -0.27 -1.85
N GLN A 59 -17.05 -0.93 -1.00
CA GLN A 59 -16.85 -0.90 0.45
C GLN A 59 -15.53 -1.55 0.88
N ASP A 60 -15.08 -2.59 0.19
CA ASP A 60 -13.81 -3.24 0.46
C ASP A 60 -12.64 -2.35 0.02
N ILE A 61 -12.76 -1.68 -1.13
CA ILE A 61 -11.78 -0.68 -1.61
C ILE A 61 -11.62 0.44 -0.58
N LEU A 62 -12.73 1.02 -0.11
CA LEU A 62 -12.70 2.07 0.92
C LEU A 62 -12.03 1.61 2.22
N ARG A 63 -12.18 0.33 2.58
CA ARG A 63 -11.51 -0.25 3.75
C ARG A 63 -10.01 -0.42 3.52
N ILE A 64 -9.60 -0.88 2.34
CA ILE A 64 -8.20 -1.00 1.95
C ILE A 64 -7.55 0.39 1.98
N GLU A 65 -8.14 1.38 1.30
CA GLU A 65 -7.62 2.75 1.26
C GLU A 65 -7.47 3.38 2.64
N ARG A 66 -8.50 3.25 3.50
CA ARG A 66 -8.44 3.79 4.87
C ARG A 66 -7.35 3.12 5.69
N SER A 67 -7.19 1.81 5.54
CA SER A 67 -6.19 1.04 6.27
C SER A 67 -4.78 1.37 5.79
N THR A 68 -4.57 1.45 4.47
CA THR A 68 -3.30 1.89 3.86
C THR A 68 -2.94 3.30 4.34
N ASN A 69 -3.88 4.25 4.28
CA ASN A 69 -3.63 5.62 4.75
C ASN A 69 -3.30 5.70 6.25
N LEU A 70 -3.95 4.87 7.08
CA LEU A 70 -3.64 4.81 8.51
C LEU A 70 -2.23 4.25 8.74
N LEU A 71 -1.88 3.15 8.07
CA LEU A 71 -0.55 2.56 8.15
C LEU A 71 0.54 3.55 7.71
N MET A 72 0.32 4.29 6.63
CA MET A 72 1.27 5.32 6.17
C MET A 72 1.46 6.44 7.19
N LYS A 73 0.40 6.85 7.89
CA LYS A 73 0.50 7.84 8.97
C LYS A 73 1.34 7.32 10.14
N GLU A 74 1.20 6.04 10.50
CA GLU A 74 1.98 5.41 11.56
C GLU A 74 3.45 5.26 11.15
N LEU A 75 3.71 4.82 9.92
CA LEU A 75 5.07 4.65 9.38
C LEU A 75 5.81 5.98 9.19
N ARG A 76 5.11 7.11 9.04
CA ARG A 76 5.72 8.44 9.04
C ARG A 76 6.63 8.67 10.25
N LEU A 77 6.27 8.12 11.42
CA LEU A 77 7.10 8.19 12.61
C LEU A 77 8.41 7.45 12.41
N VAL A 78 8.39 6.24 11.85
CA VAL A 78 9.59 5.46 11.53
C VAL A 78 10.49 6.24 10.57
N PHE A 79 9.91 6.77 9.49
CA PHE A 79 10.64 7.54 8.50
C PHE A 79 11.32 8.78 9.12
N THR A 80 10.58 9.52 9.94
CA THR A 80 11.10 10.72 10.61
C THR A 80 12.22 10.39 11.61
N HIS A 81 12.03 9.37 12.45
CA HIS A 81 13.00 9.01 13.50
C HIS A 81 14.29 8.44 12.92
N GLN A 82 14.19 7.63 11.85
CA GLN A 82 15.36 7.05 11.19
C GLN A 82 15.94 7.96 10.09
N LYS A 83 15.38 9.15 9.89
CA LYS A 83 15.76 10.09 8.81
C LYS A 83 15.73 9.43 7.43
N ILE A 84 14.81 8.48 7.25
CA ILE A 84 14.52 7.88 5.96
C ILE A 84 13.78 8.97 5.17
N GLY A 85 14.38 9.40 4.06
CA GLY A 85 13.81 10.43 3.19
C GLY A 85 12.40 10.09 2.68
N ALA A 86 11.82 10.98 1.88
CA ALA A 86 10.50 10.73 1.30
C ALA A 86 10.49 9.44 0.45
N LEU A 87 9.35 8.76 0.43
CA LEU A 87 9.16 7.56 -0.40
C LEU A 87 9.16 7.90 -1.89
N TYR A 88 8.51 9.01 -2.24
CA TYR A 88 8.49 9.58 -3.57
C TYR A 88 9.18 10.94 -3.51
N GLU A 89 10.06 11.23 -4.46
CA GLU A 89 10.53 12.59 -4.67
C GLU A 89 9.30 13.45 -5.02
N GLU A 90 9.17 14.63 -4.42
CA GLU A 90 8.25 15.64 -4.95
C GLU A 90 8.77 16.02 -6.33
N SER A 91 8.35 15.31 -7.38
CA SER A 91 8.53 15.76 -8.74
C SER A 91 7.70 17.02 -8.90
N ILE A 92 8.36 18.16 -8.72
CA ILE A 92 7.82 19.49 -9.02
C ILE A 92 7.40 19.47 -10.49
N GLN A 93 6.09 19.57 -10.72
CA GLN A 93 5.51 20.05 -11.98
C GLN A 93 4.62 21.24 -11.67
#